data_AF-A0A8S1S8B8-F1
#
_entry.id   AF-A0A8S1S8B8-F1
#
_cell.length_a   1.000
_cell.length_b   1.000
_cell.length_c   1.000
_cell.angle_alpha   90.00
_cell.angle_beta   90.00
_cell.angle_gamma   90.00
#
_symmetry.space_group_name_H-M   'P 1'
#
loop_
_entity.id
_entity.type
_entity.pdbx_description
1 polymer ?
#
loop_
_entity_poly.entity_id
_entity_poly.type
_entity_poly.pdbx_seq_one_letter_code
_entity_poly.pdbx_strand_id
1 'polypeptide(L)'
;MRNINSEYQVGRMISCGTFGQVFEGIHIQKKTKVVIKREIGNRQTLKQEKKILKSLQGIKGVPKFHFSGQLNGADIIILENLESDLAVQKRAHGKLSLKTVLQIALQSIGILKQIHGRRIIHRDLKPENIMIGGQYKGQIYIIDYGISKFYMNKGQQIPFRKDKYFVGTIKYASISSHLGHEQSPKDDIESLLYVLVELFNGELPWEAYQNAEVTGRLKQQITDTQLFKGLPQQFNQIYLYIRKLPYHQNPNYDNILKVLESIAADLDIKIDEHFEWNKFDTHLLETFNILKSQIVSTSPWINDSQVNYESEDDEEEETLEQKLSKINNLLEFDNPLI
;
A
#
# COMPACT_ATOMS: atom_id res chain seq x y z
N MET A 1 9.72 -10.70 -25.97
CA MET A 1 8.96 -10.50 -24.71
C MET A 1 8.12 -11.75 -24.43
N ARG A 2 7.94 -12.15 -23.17
CA ARG A 2 7.23 -13.40 -22.82
C ARG A 2 5.74 -13.13 -22.65
N ASN A 3 4.89 -13.91 -23.32
CA ASN A 3 3.44 -13.79 -23.22
C ASN A 3 2.85 -14.92 -22.36
N ILE A 4 1.80 -14.62 -21.61
CA ILE A 4 0.99 -15.57 -20.84
C ILE A 4 -0.39 -15.64 -21.50
N ASN A 5 -0.78 -16.83 -21.93
CA ASN A 5 -2.08 -17.11 -22.56
C ASN A 5 -2.43 -16.19 -23.75
N SER A 6 -1.44 -15.61 -24.44
CA SER A 6 -1.63 -14.60 -25.50
C SER A 6 -2.43 -13.34 -25.10
N GLU A 7 -2.78 -13.19 -23.82
CA GLU A 7 -3.58 -12.08 -23.28
C GLU A 7 -2.74 -11.10 -22.47
N TYR A 8 -1.64 -11.58 -21.88
CA TYR A 8 -0.79 -10.78 -21.01
C TYR A 8 0.67 -10.84 -21.47
N GLN A 9 1.32 -9.69 -21.41
CA GLN A 9 2.74 -9.53 -21.70
C GLN A 9 3.49 -9.28 -20.39
N VAL A 10 4.54 -10.05 -20.15
CA VAL A 10 5.41 -9.91 -18.97
C VAL A 10 6.44 -8.82 -19.23
N GLY A 11 6.51 -7.83 -18.34
CA GLY A 11 7.50 -6.76 -18.37
C GLY A 11 8.66 -7.02 -17.41
N ARG A 12 9.27 -5.95 -16.88
CA ARG A 12 10.39 -6.04 -15.95
C ARG A 12 9.97 -6.59 -14.59
N MET A 13 10.94 -7.15 -13.88
CA MET A 13 10.78 -7.55 -12.49
C MET A 13 10.77 -6.30 -11.60
N ILE A 14 9.76 -6.18 -10.74
CA ILE A 14 9.60 -5.08 -9.78
C ILE A 14 10.24 -5.46 -8.45
N SER A 15 10.07 -6.71 -8.02
CA SER A 15 10.54 -7.17 -6.72
C SER A 15 10.84 -8.67 -6.73
N CYS A 16 11.82 -9.07 -5.91
CA CYS A 16 12.14 -10.46 -5.64
C CYS A 16 12.22 -10.64 -4.12
N GLY A 17 11.30 -11.43 -3.57
CA GLY A 17 11.23 -11.70 -2.14
C GLY A 17 11.35 -13.18 -1.81
N THR A 18 11.29 -13.49 -0.51
CA THR A 18 11.38 -14.86 0.02
C THR A 18 10.27 -15.80 -0.47
N PHE A 19 9.14 -15.25 -0.91
CA PHE A 19 7.93 -15.99 -1.30
C PHE A 19 7.64 -15.97 -2.80
N GLY A 20 8.41 -15.23 -3.60
CA GLY A 20 8.17 -15.13 -5.02
C GLY A 20 8.79 -13.90 -5.68
N GLN A 21 8.56 -13.82 -6.99
CA GLN A 21 8.90 -12.67 -7.83
C GLN A 21 7.64 -11.92 -8.22
N VAL A 22 7.77 -10.60 -8.34
CA VAL A 22 6.72 -9.72 -8.81
C VAL A 22 7.21 -9.01 -10.07
N PHE A 23 6.43 -9.08 -11.13
CA PHE A 23 6.71 -8.45 -12.42
C PHE A 23 5.60 -7.46 -12.75
N GLU A 24 5.95 -6.41 -13.49
CA GLU A 24 4.95 -5.63 -14.21
C GLU A 24 4.43 -6.45 -15.40
N GLY A 25 3.22 -6.14 -15.85
CA GLY A 25 2.68 -6.72 -17.06
C GLY A 25 1.65 -5.82 -17.70
N ILE A 26 1.27 -6.18 -18.93
CA ILE A 26 0.27 -5.46 -19.71
C ILE A 26 -0.77 -6.46 -20.20
N HIS A 27 -2.04 -6.17 -19.99
CA HIS A 27 -3.12 -6.87 -20.69
C HIS A 27 -3.16 -6.36 -22.14
N ILE A 28 -2.85 -7.24 -23.10
CA ILE A 28 -2.55 -6.86 -24.49
C ILE A 28 -3.73 -6.19 -25.18
N GLN A 29 -4.94 -6.74 -25.04
CA GLN A 29 -6.15 -6.18 -25.66
C GLN A 29 -6.62 -4.89 -24.98
N LYS A 30 -6.67 -4.87 -23.63
CA LYS A 30 -7.16 -3.72 -22.87
C LYS A 30 -6.14 -2.58 -22.74
N LYS A 31 -4.87 -2.85 -23.07
CA LYS A 31 -3.74 -1.94 -22.88
C LYS A 31 -3.60 -1.42 -21.44
N THR A 32 -4.08 -2.18 -20.46
CA THR A 32 -4.02 -1.84 -19.04
C THR A 32 -2.86 -2.54 -18.35
N LYS A 33 -2.19 -1.82 -17.43
CA LYS A 33 -1.14 -2.39 -16.57
C LYS A 33 -1.73 -3.42 -15.60
N VAL A 34 -0.95 -4.45 -15.31
CA VAL A 34 -1.23 -5.49 -14.31
C VAL A 34 0.04 -5.84 -13.54
N VAL A 35 -0.11 -6.52 -12.41
CA VAL A 35 1.00 -7.07 -11.63
C VAL A 35 0.96 -8.60 -11.73
N ILE A 36 2.11 -9.22 -11.98
CA ILE A 36 2.26 -10.67 -12.12
C ILE A 36 3.12 -11.18 -10.97
N LYS A 37 2.51 -11.89 -10.02
CA LYS A 37 3.20 -12.57 -8.92
C LYS A 37 3.49 -14.02 -9.33
N ARG A 38 4.74 -14.45 -9.19
CA ARG A 38 5.25 -15.77 -9.57
C ARG A 38 5.89 -16.48 -8.37
N GLU A 39 5.56 -17.75 -8.19
CA GLU A 39 6.14 -18.54 -7.10
C GLU A 39 7.60 -18.88 -7.37
N ILE A 40 8.42 -18.86 -6.32
CA ILE A 40 9.76 -19.46 -6.34
C ILE A 40 9.76 -20.64 -5.36
N GLY A 41 10.14 -21.81 -5.86
CA GLY A 41 10.24 -23.04 -5.07
C GLY A 41 8.90 -23.73 -4.78
N ASN A 42 8.93 -24.81 -4.01
CA ASN A 42 7.79 -25.72 -3.77
C ASN A 42 6.96 -25.35 -2.52
N ARG A 43 6.81 -24.06 -2.18
CA ARG A 43 6.18 -23.65 -0.90
C ARG A 43 4.64 -23.64 -0.91
N GLN A 44 4.01 -23.79 -2.08
CA GLN A 44 2.55 -23.75 -2.29
C GLN A 44 1.85 -22.51 -1.70
N THR A 45 2.57 -21.41 -1.50
CA THR A 45 2.01 -20.19 -0.87
C THR A 45 1.02 -19.51 -1.80
N LEU A 46 1.30 -19.50 -3.10
CA LEU A 46 0.42 -18.89 -4.11
C LEU A 46 -0.89 -19.65 -4.30
N LYS A 47 -0.91 -20.96 -4.06
CA LYS A 47 -2.17 -21.74 -4.08
C LYS A 47 -3.14 -21.28 -2.99
N GLN A 48 -2.63 -21.08 -1.78
CA GLN A 48 -3.43 -20.58 -0.66
C GLN A 48 -3.84 -19.11 -0.89
N GLU A 49 -2.91 -18.28 -1.34
CA GLU A 49 -3.16 -16.87 -1.66
C GLU A 49 -4.26 -16.72 -2.73
N LYS A 50 -4.18 -17.50 -3.82
CA LYS A 50 -5.22 -17.56 -4.86
C LYS A 50 -6.60 -17.88 -4.28
N LYS A 51 -6.69 -18.87 -3.38
CA LYS A 51 -7.95 -19.26 -2.75
C LYS A 51 -8.53 -18.10 -1.93
N ILE A 52 -7.69 -17.44 -1.14
CA ILE A 52 -8.09 -16.29 -0.32
C ILE A 52 -8.51 -15.12 -1.20
N LEU A 53 -7.67 -14.69 -2.14
CA LEU A 53 -7.96 -13.58 -3.04
C LEU A 53 -9.27 -13.79 -3.81
N LYS A 54 -9.53 -14.99 -4.33
CA LYS A 54 -10.79 -15.31 -5.00
C LYS A 54 -12.01 -15.15 -4.09
N SER A 55 -11.89 -15.52 -2.81
CA SER A 55 -12.99 -15.37 -1.83
C SER A 55 -13.22 -13.93 -1.36
N LEU A 56 -12.24 -13.05 -1.55
CA LEU A 56 -12.30 -11.62 -1.21
C LEU A 56 -12.73 -10.73 -2.37
N GLN A 57 -12.91 -11.29 -3.58
CA GLN A 57 -13.32 -10.50 -4.74
C GLN A 57 -14.67 -9.79 -4.51
N GLY A 58 -14.74 -8.54 -4.97
CA GLY A 58 -15.88 -7.64 -4.77
C GLY A 58 -15.76 -6.73 -3.54
N ILE A 59 -14.76 -6.91 -2.68
CA ILE A 59 -14.48 -6.00 -1.57
C ILE A 59 -13.70 -4.78 -2.10
N LYS A 60 -14.21 -3.57 -1.85
CA LYS A 60 -13.47 -2.31 -2.13
C LYS A 60 -12.21 -2.28 -1.26
N GLY A 61 -11.05 -2.00 -1.86
CA GLY A 61 -9.75 -2.05 -1.17
C GLY A 61 -9.07 -3.43 -1.15
N VAL A 62 -9.58 -4.40 -1.93
CA VAL A 62 -8.85 -5.63 -2.27
C VAL A 62 -8.56 -5.60 -3.79
N PRO A 63 -7.33 -5.89 -4.24
CA PRO A 63 -7.00 -5.87 -5.67
C PRO A 63 -7.87 -6.83 -6.48
N LYS A 64 -8.29 -6.40 -7.67
CA LYS A 64 -8.97 -7.30 -8.59
C LYS A 64 -8.05 -8.44 -9.00
N PHE A 65 -8.60 -9.65 -8.94
CA PHE A 65 -7.96 -10.85 -9.46
C PHE A 65 -8.28 -10.99 -10.94
N HIS A 66 -7.26 -10.97 -11.79
CA HIS A 66 -7.44 -11.11 -13.24
C HIS A 66 -7.29 -12.57 -13.68
N PHE A 67 -6.19 -13.21 -13.30
CA PHE A 67 -5.86 -14.53 -13.82
C PHE A 67 -4.96 -15.32 -12.86
N SER A 68 -4.94 -16.64 -13.03
CA SER A 68 -3.89 -17.51 -12.46
C SER A 68 -3.61 -18.66 -13.42
N GLY A 69 -2.36 -19.05 -13.53
CA GLY A 69 -1.93 -20.14 -14.38
C GLY A 69 -0.49 -20.51 -14.06
N GLN A 70 0.25 -20.94 -15.09
CA GLN A 70 1.67 -21.25 -14.97
C GLN A 70 2.48 -20.47 -16.01
N LEU A 71 3.69 -20.07 -15.62
CA LEU A 71 4.70 -19.49 -16.50
C LEU A 71 6.02 -20.23 -16.28
N ASN A 72 6.48 -20.96 -17.31
CA ASN A 72 7.69 -21.78 -17.27
C ASN A 72 7.68 -22.76 -16.07
N GLY A 73 6.56 -23.46 -15.87
CA GLY A 73 6.38 -24.45 -14.80
C GLY A 73 6.20 -23.88 -13.39
N ALA A 74 6.21 -22.55 -13.21
CA ALA A 74 5.93 -21.91 -11.93
C ALA A 74 4.51 -21.33 -11.88
N ASP A 75 3.82 -21.50 -10.77
CA ASP A 75 2.50 -20.92 -10.55
C ASP A 75 2.56 -19.38 -10.54
N ILE A 76 1.57 -18.76 -11.16
CA ILE A 76 1.42 -17.30 -11.23
C ILE A 76 0.00 -16.85 -10.87
N ILE A 77 -0.08 -15.61 -10.37
CA ILE A 77 -1.32 -14.85 -10.24
C ILE A 77 -1.12 -13.48 -10.89
N ILE A 78 -2.13 -13.02 -11.63
CA ILE A 78 -2.17 -11.69 -12.24
C ILE A 78 -3.23 -10.86 -11.52
N LEU A 79 -2.84 -9.69 -11.03
CA LEU A 79 -3.64 -8.78 -10.22
C LEU A 79 -3.70 -7.37 -10.82
N GLU A 80 -4.66 -6.59 -10.35
CA GLU A 80 -4.75 -5.17 -10.59
C GLU A 80 -3.43 -4.46 -10.25
N ASN A 81 -3.00 -3.54 -11.13
CA ASN A 81 -1.86 -2.69 -10.85
C ASN A 81 -2.27 -1.53 -9.94
N LEU A 82 -1.55 -1.35 -8.83
CA LEU A 82 -1.71 -0.24 -7.88
C LEU A 82 -0.52 0.72 -8.00
N GLU A 83 -0.58 1.89 -7.34
CA GLU A 83 0.49 2.90 -7.46
C GLU A 83 1.67 2.60 -6.54
N SER A 84 1.53 2.91 -5.25
CA SER A 84 2.62 2.85 -4.29
C SER A 84 2.12 2.38 -2.93
N ASP A 85 2.98 1.68 -2.20
CA ASP A 85 2.74 1.32 -0.80
C ASP A 85 3.00 2.48 0.17
N LEU A 86 2.51 2.35 1.41
CA LEU A 86 2.69 3.37 2.44
C LEU A 86 4.15 3.48 2.92
N ALA A 87 5.01 2.48 2.70
CA ALA A 87 6.43 2.59 3.04
C ALA A 87 7.15 3.54 2.07
N VAL A 88 6.80 3.53 0.79
CA VAL A 88 7.25 4.51 -0.20
C VAL A 88 6.81 5.92 0.20
N GLN A 89 5.53 6.09 0.58
CA GLN A 89 5.02 7.40 0.99
C GLN A 89 5.68 7.94 2.25
N LYS A 90 5.88 7.08 3.26
CA LYS A 90 6.62 7.44 4.47
C LYS A 90 8.07 7.86 4.15
N ARG A 91 8.75 7.17 3.23
CA ARG A 91 10.11 7.56 2.81
C ARG A 91 10.14 8.90 2.08
N ALA A 92 9.14 9.18 1.25
CA ALA A 92 9.06 10.43 0.49
C ALA A 92 8.70 11.65 1.36
N HIS A 93 7.84 11.47 2.36
CA HIS A 93 7.27 12.57 3.15
C HIS A 93 7.73 12.60 4.62
N GLY A 94 8.43 11.58 5.09
CA GLY A 94 8.77 11.41 6.50
C GLY A 94 7.54 11.04 7.33
N LYS A 95 7.23 11.86 8.34
CA LYS A 95 6.04 11.70 9.17
C LYS A 95 4.81 12.19 8.40
N LEU A 96 3.74 11.40 8.42
CA LEU A 96 2.47 11.78 7.81
C LEU A 96 1.61 12.55 8.80
N SER A 97 0.83 13.53 8.33
CA SER A 97 -0.06 14.29 9.21
C SER A 97 -1.15 13.41 9.83
N LEU A 98 -1.72 13.90 10.94
CA LEU A 98 -2.86 13.26 11.58
C LEU A 98 -4.03 13.04 10.62
N LYS A 99 -4.31 14.00 9.71
CA LYS A 99 -5.34 13.85 8.68
C LYS A 99 -5.08 12.62 7.80
N THR A 100 -3.86 12.51 7.24
CA THR A 100 -3.47 11.36 6.41
C THR A 100 -3.61 10.05 7.18
N VAL A 101 -3.05 9.98 8.40
CA VAL A 101 -3.08 8.77 9.24
C VAL A 101 -4.51 8.38 9.60
N LEU A 102 -5.38 9.34 9.91
CA LEU A 102 -6.77 9.09 10.26
C LEU A 102 -7.58 8.57 9.06
N GLN A 103 -7.38 9.13 7.87
CA GLN A 103 -8.01 8.64 6.63
C GLN A 103 -7.56 7.21 6.30
N ILE A 104 -6.26 6.90 6.46
CA ILE A 104 -5.73 5.53 6.30
C ILE A 104 -6.38 4.58 7.32
N ALA A 105 -6.50 5.00 8.57
CA ALA A 105 -7.10 4.20 9.65
C ALA A 105 -8.55 3.85 9.33
N LEU A 106 -9.38 4.85 8.99
CA LEU A 106 -10.79 4.66 8.66
C LEU A 106 -10.98 3.68 7.50
N GLN A 107 -10.26 3.87 6.39
CA GLN A 107 -10.35 2.98 5.24
C GLN A 107 -9.85 1.57 5.58
N SER A 108 -8.71 1.44 6.25
CA SER A 108 -8.13 0.13 6.60
C SER A 108 -9.03 -0.67 7.54
N ILE A 109 -9.64 -0.03 8.55
CA ILE A 109 -10.61 -0.69 9.44
C ILE A 109 -11.85 -1.14 8.65
N GLY A 110 -12.35 -0.31 7.72
CA GLY A 110 -13.46 -0.67 6.84
C GLY A 110 -13.16 -1.86 5.92
N ILE A 111 -11.94 -1.94 5.37
CA ILE A 111 -11.48 -3.07 4.55
C ILE A 111 -11.35 -4.33 5.42
N LEU A 112 -10.71 -4.23 6.59
CA LEU A 112 -10.53 -5.35 7.52
C LEU A 112 -11.86 -5.89 8.03
N LYS A 113 -12.86 -5.02 8.30
CA LYS A 113 -14.24 -5.45 8.63
C LYS A 113 -14.78 -6.42 7.58
N GLN A 114 -14.60 -6.11 6.29
CA GLN A 114 -15.08 -6.94 5.19
C GLN A 114 -14.25 -8.22 5.02
N ILE A 115 -12.91 -8.15 5.11
CA ILE A 115 -12.01 -9.31 5.04
C ILE A 115 -12.33 -10.30 6.18
N HIS A 116 -12.43 -9.81 7.41
CA HIS A 116 -12.76 -10.60 8.58
C HIS A 116 -14.18 -11.17 8.51
N GLY A 117 -15.11 -10.45 7.86
CA GLY A 117 -16.46 -10.93 7.50
C GLY A 117 -16.42 -12.14 6.56
N ARG A 118 -15.41 -12.25 5.69
CA ARG A 118 -15.12 -13.44 4.87
C ARG A 118 -14.34 -14.53 5.61
N ARG A 119 -14.25 -14.42 6.93
CA ARG A 119 -13.61 -15.39 7.84
C ARG A 119 -12.10 -15.55 7.63
N ILE A 120 -11.45 -14.53 7.08
CA ILE A 120 -10.02 -14.51 6.81
C ILE A 120 -9.34 -13.54 7.79
N ILE A 121 -8.12 -13.86 8.23
CA ILE A 121 -7.18 -12.94 8.89
C ILE A 121 -5.97 -12.73 7.99
N HIS A 122 -5.45 -11.51 7.97
CA HIS A 122 -4.36 -11.09 7.09
C HIS A 122 -3.00 -11.60 7.57
N ARG A 123 -2.67 -11.36 8.85
CA ARG A 123 -1.46 -11.77 9.59
C ARG A 123 -0.14 -11.07 9.23
N ASP A 124 -0.10 -10.23 8.21
CA ASP A 124 1.10 -9.44 7.85
C ASP A 124 0.79 -7.99 7.46
N LEU A 125 0.02 -7.28 8.29
CA LEU A 125 -0.18 -5.84 8.06
C LEU A 125 1.10 -5.07 8.38
N LYS A 126 1.54 -4.29 7.39
CA LYS A 126 2.73 -3.45 7.39
C LYS A 126 2.60 -2.39 6.30
N PRO A 127 3.37 -1.28 6.33
CA PRO A 127 3.24 -0.23 5.34
C PRO A 127 3.39 -0.72 3.88
N GLU A 128 4.23 -1.73 3.64
CA GLU A 128 4.44 -2.33 2.31
C GLU A 128 3.23 -3.09 1.77
N ASN A 129 2.35 -3.58 2.66
CA ASN A 129 1.15 -4.35 2.29
C ASN A 129 -0.13 -3.49 2.29
N ILE A 130 0.01 -2.18 2.51
CA ILE A 130 -1.07 -1.22 2.39
C ILE A 130 -0.70 -0.27 1.26
N MET A 131 -1.49 -0.28 0.20
CA MET A 131 -1.21 0.43 -1.04
C MET A 131 -2.24 1.48 -1.36
N ILE A 132 -1.83 2.46 -2.16
CA ILE A 132 -2.70 3.47 -2.75
C ILE A 132 -3.20 2.96 -4.09
N GLY A 133 -4.50 3.15 -4.33
CA GLY A 133 -5.16 2.83 -5.58
C GLY A 133 -4.57 3.56 -6.77
N GLY A 134 -4.73 2.96 -7.94
CA GLY A 134 -4.34 3.48 -9.26
C GLY A 134 -4.90 4.87 -9.59
N GLN A 135 -5.85 4.91 -10.53
CA GLN A 135 -6.45 6.14 -11.04
C GLN A 135 -7.10 7.04 -9.97
N TYR A 136 -7.39 6.49 -8.79
CA TYR A 136 -7.90 7.22 -7.63
C TYR A 136 -6.90 7.15 -6.49
N LYS A 137 -5.98 8.11 -6.42
CA LYS A 137 -4.97 8.27 -5.36
C LYS A 137 -5.56 8.45 -3.93
N GLY A 138 -6.90 8.40 -3.79
CA GLY A 138 -7.66 8.51 -2.54
C GLY A 138 -8.09 7.17 -1.91
N GLN A 139 -7.93 6.03 -2.61
CA GLN A 139 -8.36 4.72 -2.10
C GLN A 139 -7.20 3.90 -1.55
N ILE A 140 -7.37 3.32 -0.37
CA ILE A 140 -6.45 2.36 0.24
C ILE A 140 -6.80 0.92 -0.17
N TYR A 141 -5.76 0.11 -0.37
CA TYR A 141 -5.83 -1.32 -0.69
C TYR A 141 -4.98 -2.12 0.30
N ILE A 142 -5.46 -3.30 0.69
CA ILE A 142 -4.67 -4.28 1.45
C ILE A 142 -4.27 -5.41 0.49
N ILE A 143 -2.98 -5.71 0.44
CA ILE A 143 -2.37 -6.66 -0.50
C ILE A 143 -1.56 -7.74 0.22
N ASP A 144 -1.08 -8.72 -0.55
CA ASP A 144 -0.24 -9.84 -0.11
C ASP A 144 -0.89 -10.74 0.93
N TYR A 145 -1.72 -11.66 0.43
CA TYR A 145 -2.44 -12.64 1.26
C TYR A 145 -1.67 -13.96 1.39
N GLY A 146 -0.36 -13.96 1.09
CA GLY A 146 0.48 -15.15 1.03
C GLY A 146 0.54 -15.92 2.35
N ILE A 147 0.46 -15.21 3.47
CA ILE A 147 0.37 -15.81 4.80
C ILE A 147 -0.99 -15.60 5.45
N SER A 148 -2.03 -15.19 4.73
CA SER A 148 -3.37 -15.09 5.30
C SER A 148 -3.99 -16.46 5.57
N LYS A 149 -5.02 -16.50 6.41
CA LYS A 149 -5.62 -17.77 6.86
C LYS A 149 -7.12 -17.61 7.12
N PHE A 150 -7.90 -18.65 6.83
CA PHE A 150 -9.27 -18.76 7.34
C PHE A 150 -9.23 -19.06 8.85
N TYR A 151 -9.80 -18.18 9.68
CA TYR A 151 -9.87 -18.38 11.13
C TYR A 151 -11.08 -19.21 11.57
N MET A 152 -11.96 -19.55 10.63
CA MET A 152 -13.11 -20.44 10.82
C MET A 152 -12.92 -21.74 10.05
N ASN A 153 -13.38 -22.85 10.62
CA ASN A 153 -13.45 -24.17 9.98
C ASN A 153 -14.83 -24.78 10.26
N LYS A 154 -15.55 -25.19 9.21
CA LYS A 154 -16.91 -25.78 9.30
C LYS A 154 -17.87 -24.98 10.21
N GLY A 155 -17.83 -23.65 10.11
CA GLY A 155 -18.71 -22.75 10.88
C GLY A 155 -18.25 -22.47 12.31
N GLN A 156 -17.19 -23.10 12.80
CA GLN A 156 -16.63 -22.87 14.13
C GLN A 156 -15.28 -22.15 14.04
N GLN A 157 -14.96 -21.30 15.01
CA GLN A 157 -13.63 -20.71 15.08
C GLN A 157 -12.60 -21.81 15.38
N ILE A 158 -11.44 -21.71 14.75
CA ILE A 158 -10.33 -22.60 15.04
C ILE A 158 -10.00 -22.51 16.54
N PRO A 159 -9.79 -23.63 17.24
CA PRO A 159 -9.46 -23.60 18.67
C PRO A 159 -8.20 -22.79 18.93
N PHE A 160 -8.18 -22.07 20.04
CA PHE A 160 -6.97 -21.41 20.52
C PHE A 160 -5.85 -22.43 20.71
N ARG A 161 -4.64 -22.06 20.29
CA ARG A 161 -3.42 -22.88 20.44
C ARG A 161 -2.27 -21.98 20.86
N LYS A 162 -1.38 -22.54 21.68
CA LYS A 162 -0.06 -21.99 21.98
C LYS A 162 0.98 -22.66 21.09
N ASP A 163 2.24 -22.24 21.20
CA ASP A 163 3.40 -22.84 20.52
C ASP A 163 3.29 -22.84 18.98
N LYS A 164 2.60 -21.85 18.44
CA LYS A 164 2.59 -21.56 17.01
C LYS A 164 3.95 -20.96 16.62
N TYR A 165 4.46 -21.36 15.47
CA TYR A 165 5.55 -20.65 14.83
C TYR A 165 5.16 -19.20 14.57
N PHE A 166 6.10 -18.30 14.85
CA PHE A 166 5.97 -16.89 14.53
C PHE A 166 5.72 -16.71 13.02
N VAL A 167 4.76 -15.84 12.69
CA VAL A 167 4.45 -15.45 11.32
C VAL A 167 4.24 -13.94 11.24
N GLY A 168 4.56 -13.38 10.08
CA GLY A 168 4.46 -11.95 9.79
C GLY A 168 5.77 -11.21 10.03
N THR A 169 5.70 -9.89 9.98
CA THR A 169 6.85 -9.00 10.11
C THR A 169 7.07 -8.61 11.58
N ILE A 170 8.22 -8.95 12.16
CA ILE A 170 8.58 -8.77 13.60
C ILE A 170 8.12 -7.40 14.16
N LYS A 171 8.43 -6.34 13.41
CA LYS A 171 8.14 -4.95 13.74
C LYS A 171 6.65 -4.68 13.97
N TYR A 172 5.76 -5.24 13.14
CA TYR A 172 4.32 -4.97 13.18
C TYR A 172 3.49 -6.12 13.76
N ALA A 173 4.07 -7.30 13.94
CA ALA A 173 3.36 -8.45 14.48
C ALA A 173 2.80 -8.17 15.89
N SER A 174 1.59 -8.64 16.17
CA SER A 174 0.96 -8.49 17.49
C SER A 174 1.74 -9.23 18.58
N ILE A 175 1.49 -8.85 19.84
CA ILE A 175 1.99 -9.54 21.03
C ILE A 175 1.60 -11.03 20.97
N SER A 176 0.38 -11.36 20.55
CA SER A 176 -0.05 -12.76 20.39
C SER A 176 0.88 -13.54 19.44
N SER A 177 1.31 -12.93 18.32
CA SER A 177 2.22 -13.59 17.37
C SER A 177 3.59 -13.86 18.01
N HIS A 178 4.12 -12.87 18.75
CA HIS A 178 5.38 -13.00 19.50
C HIS A 178 5.34 -14.07 20.59
N LEU A 179 4.16 -14.29 21.20
CA LEU A 179 3.93 -15.33 22.20
C LEU A 179 3.64 -16.72 21.60
N GLY A 180 3.65 -16.86 20.26
CA GLY A 180 3.29 -18.12 19.60
C GLY A 180 1.82 -18.50 19.83
N HIS A 181 0.94 -17.53 20.04
CA HIS A 181 -0.50 -17.76 20.18
C HIS A 181 -1.17 -17.81 18.80
N GLU A 182 -2.22 -18.62 18.68
CA GLU A 182 -3.07 -18.61 17.50
C GLU A 182 -3.70 -17.21 17.31
N GLN A 183 -3.58 -16.67 16.11
CA GLN A 183 -4.05 -15.32 15.79
C GLN A 183 -5.55 -15.31 15.44
N SER A 184 -6.15 -14.15 15.63
CA SER A 184 -7.57 -13.84 15.45
C SER A 184 -7.71 -12.43 14.84
N PRO A 185 -8.92 -12.02 14.41
CA PRO A 185 -9.11 -10.70 13.81
C PRO A 185 -8.63 -9.49 14.64
N LYS A 186 -8.51 -9.63 15.96
CA LYS A 186 -7.98 -8.57 16.84
C LYS A 186 -6.50 -8.29 16.58
N ASP A 187 -5.75 -9.32 16.15
CA ASP A 187 -4.31 -9.26 15.97
C ASP A 187 -3.94 -8.45 14.72
N ASP A 188 -4.78 -8.49 13.68
CA ASP A 188 -4.64 -7.59 12.52
C ASP A 188 -4.86 -6.12 12.91
N ILE A 189 -5.84 -5.84 13.79
CA ILE A 189 -6.09 -4.46 14.26
C ILE A 189 -4.92 -3.96 15.12
N GLU A 190 -4.34 -4.80 15.96
CA GLU A 190 -3.13 -4.47 16.73
C GLU A 190 -1.94 -4.14 15.81
N SER A 191 -1.72 -4.95 14.77
CA SER A 191 -0.70 -4.65 13.75
C SER A 191 -0.95 -3.34 13.01
N LEU A 192 -2.21 -3.07 12.63
CA LEU A 192 -2.58 -1.80 11.98
C LEU A 192 -2.30 -0.60 12.90
N LEU A 193 -2.58 -0.69 14.20
CA LEU A 193 -2.28 0.39 15.14
C LEU A 193 -0.77 0.69 15.20
N TYR A 194 0.09 -0.33 15.17
CA TYR A 194 1.54 -0.12 15.08
C TYR A 194 1.96 0.57 13.78
N VAL A 195 1.35 0.19 12.65
CA VAL A 195 1.56 0.88 11.37
C VAL A 195 1.16 2.36 11.48
N LEU A 196 0.00 2.67 12.05
CA LEU A 196 -0.50 4.04 12.18
C LEU A 196 0.39 4.89 13.11
N VAL A 197 0.87 4.31 14.21
CA VAL A 197 1.85 4.97 15.10
C VAL A 197 3.12 5.29 14.34
N GLU A 198 3.67 4.35 13.57
CA GLU A 198 4.90 4.56 12.82
C GLU A 198 4.74 5.64 11.73
N LEU A 199 3.62 5.65 11.01
CA LEU A 199 3.34 6.64 9.99
C LEU A 199 3.26 8.06 10.58
N PHE A 200 2.69 8.19 11.78
CA PHE A 200 2.56 9.47 12.47
C PHE A 200 3.86 9.91 13.17
N ASN A 201 4.48 9.02 13.95
CA ASN A 201 5.66 9.34 14.77
C ASN A 201 6.97 9.24 14.00
N GLY A 202 6.98 8.56 12.85
CA GLY A 202 8.15 8.29 12.02
C GLY A 202 8.87 6.99 12.37
N GLU A 203 8.67 6.46 13.57
CA GLU A 203 9.32 5.25 14.07
C GLU A 203 8.47 4.54 15.11
N LEU A 204 8.80 3.27 15.37
CA LEU A 204 8.28 2.54 16.52
C LEU A 204 9.33 2.47 17.64
N PRO A 205 8.92 2.40 18.92
CA PRO A 205 9.85 2.33 20.05
C PRO A 205 10.82 1.13 20.04
N TRP A 206 10.54 0.12 19.21
CA TRP A 206 11.36 -1.08 19.01
C TRP A 206 12.04 -1.14 17.62
N GLU A 207 12.13 -0.02 16.88
CA GLU A 207 12.70 0.05 15.53
C GLU A 207 14.10 -0.56 15.43
N ALA A 208 14.95 -0.31 16.43
CA ALA A 208 16.34 -0.73 16.45
C ALA A 208 16.56 -2.24 16.66
N TYR A 209 15.48 -3.01 16.91
CA TYR A 209 15.58 -4.43 17.27
C TYR A 209 15.04 -5.31 16.15
N GLN A 210 15.89 -6.23 15.69
CA GLN A 210 15.53 -7.25 14.69
C GLN A 210 15.21 -8.62 15.30
N ASN A 211 15.38 -8.76 16.62
CA ASN A 211 15.14 -10.01 17.34
C ASN A 211 13.67 -10.09 17.81
N ALA A 212 12.96 -11.14 17.39
CA ALA A 212 11.54 -11.33 17.69
C ALA A 212 11.25 -11.38 19.20
N GLU A 213 12.06 -12.10 19.98
CA GLU A 213 11.87 -12.23 21.42
C GLU A 213 12.04 -10.89 22.15
N VAL A 214 13.08 -10.11 21.78
CA VAL A 214 13.32 -8.78 22.34
C VAL A 214 12.18 -7.83 21.99
N THR A 215 11.79 -7.76 20.71
CA THR A 215 10.67 -6.92 20.26
C THR A 215 9.36 -7.30 20.96
N GLY A 216 9.09 -8.60 21.13
CA GLY A 216 7.91 -9.10 21.83
C GLY A 216 7.86 -8.72 23.30
N ARG A 217 9.01 -8.71 24.00
CA ARG A 217 9.11 -8.24 25.40
C ARG A 217 8.87 -6.74 25.50
N LEU A 218 9.49 -5.95 24.61
CA LEU A 218 9.30 -4.49 24.59
C LEU A 218 7.84 -4.11 24.36
N LYS A 219 7.14 -4.78 23.45
CA LYS A 219 5.71 -4.57 23.19
C LYS A 219 4.82 -4.86 24.41
N GLN A 220 5.20 -5.83 25.25
CA GLN A 220 4.46 -6.15 26.47
C GLN A 220 4.70 -5.13 27.59
N GLN A 221 5.88 -4.51 27.63
CA GLN A 221 6.32 -3.63 28.72
C GLN A 221 6.07 -2.14 28.43
N ILE A 222 6.00 -1.75 27.16
CA ILE A 222 5.81 -0.35 26.79
C ILE A 222 4.52 0.21 27.37
N THR A 223 4.59 1.44 27.89
CA THR A 223 3.38 2.13 28.35
C THR A 223 2.61 2.69 27.16
N ASP A 224 1.29 2.69 27.25
CA ASP A 224 0.45 3.18 26.15
C ASP A 224 0.72 4.67 25.84
N THR A 225 1.03 5.46 26.87
CA THR A 225 1.43 6.87 26.73
C THR A 225 2.71 7.04 25.91
N GLN A 226 3.67 6.12 26.04
CA GLN A 226 4.88 6.14 25.23
C GLN A 226 4.59 5.73 23.79
N LEU A 227 3.79 4.68 23.58
CA LEU A 227 3.48 4.16 22.26
C LEU A 227 2.66 5.16 21.42
N PHE A 228 1.63 5.76 21.99
CA PHE A 228 0.72 6.69 21.30
C PHE A 228 1.06 8.17 21.52
N LYS A 229 2.31 8.48 21.88
CA LYS A 229 2.75 9.86 22.08
C LYS A 229 2.42 10.72 20.86
N GLY A 230 1.73 11.84 21.08
CA GLY A 230 1.35 12.81 20.05
C GLY A 230 0.08 12.45 19.26
N LEU A 231 -0.39 11.19 19.34
CA LEU A 231 -1.67 10.80 18.75
C LEU A 231 -2.85 11.14 19.69
N PRO A 232 -4.05 11.39 19.15
CA PRO A 232 -5.27 11.50 19.95
C PRO A 232 -5.49 10.29 20.86
N GLN A 233 -5.97 10.52 22.08
CA GLN A 233 -6.14 9.47 23.11
C GLN A 233 -7.02 8.30 22.63
N GLN A 234 -7.93 8.55 21.70
CA GLN A 234 -8.79 7.58 21.04
C GLN A 234 -8.01 6.40 20.43
N PHE A 235 -6.80 6.62 19.89
CA PHE A 235 -5.94 5.52 19.40
C PHE A 235 -5.53 4.57 20.53
N ASN A 236 -5.16 5.12 21.70
CA ASN A 236 -4.87 4.33 22.88
C ASN A 236 -6.14 3.60 23.40
N GLN A 237 -7.30 4.27 23.39
CA GLN A 237 -8.57 3.62 23.77
C GLN A 237 -8.88 2.39 22.90
N ILE A 238 -8.68 2.49 21.59
CA ILE A 238 -8.84 1.36 20.66
C ILE A 238 -7.82 0.26 20.99
N TYR A 239 -6.55 0.61 21.22
CA TYR A 239 -5.51 -0.36 21.57
C TYR A 239 -5.85 -1.15 22.85
N LEU A 240 -6.24 -0.45 23.91
CA LEU A 240 -6.64 -1.07 25.18
C LEU A 240 -7.86 -1.97 25.03
N TYR A 241 -8.83 -1.56 24.21
CA TYR A 241 -9.99 -2.38 23.87
C TYR A 241 -9.55 -3.68 23.17
N ILE A 242 -8.70 -3.59 22.13
CA ILE A 242 -8.19 -4.74 21.38
C ILE A 242 -7.39 -5.69 22.26
N ARG A 243 -6.55 -5.17 23.15
CA ARG A 243 -5.76 -5.98 24.09
C ARG A 243 -6.60 -6.79 25.07
N LYS A 244 -7.77 -6.26 25.47
CA LYS A 244 -8.70 -6.93 26.40
C LYS A 244 -9.63 -7.91 25.68
N LEU A 245 -9.68 -7.89 24.36
CA LEU A 245 -10.61 -8.68 23.59
C LEU A 245 -10.24 -10.18 23.66
N PRO A 246 -11.15 -11.06 24.09
CA PRO A 246 -10.91 -12.50 24.09
C PRO A 246 -10.64 -13.03 22.67
N TYR A 247 -9.83 -14.09 22.56
CA TYR A 247 -9.50 -14.72 21.28
C TYR A 247 -10.73 -15.09 20.42
N HIS A 248 -11.82 -15.51 21.06
CA HIS A 248 -13.05 -15.95 20.38
C HIS A 248 -13.99 -14.81 19.98
N GLN A 249 -13.67 -13.57 20.34
CA GLN A 249 -14.53 -12.42 20.08
C GLN A 249 -13.97 -11.59 18.92
N ASN A 250 -14.84 -11.25 17.98
CA ASN A 250 -14.48 -10.31 16.91
C ASN A 250 -14.48 -8.86 17.43
N PRO A 251 -13.56 -8.01 16.94
CA PRO A 251 -13.60 -6.58 17.18
C PRO A 251 -14.94 -5.97 16.76
N ASN A 252 -15.45 -5.01 17.54
CA ASN A 252 -16.56 -4.17 17.14
C ASN A 252 -16.06 -3.06 16.20
N TYR A 253 -15.95 -3.37 14.90
CA TYR A 253 -15.45 -2.44 13.90
C TYR A 253 -16.24 -1.14 13.84
N ASP A 254 -17.57 -1.19 14.01
CA ASP A 254 -18.41 0.01 13.95
C ASP A 254 -18.13 0.95 15.12
N ASN A 255 -17.85 0.41 16.30
CA ASN A 255 -17.40 1.22 17.43
C ASN A 255 -16.01 1.82 17.19
N ILE A 256 -15.07 1.04 16.62
CA ILE A 256 -13.73 1.55 16.29
C ILE A 256 -13.83 2.68 15.27
N LEU A 257 -14.64 2.54 14.22
CA LEU A 257 -14.87 3.58 13.22
C LEU A 257 -15.45 4.84 13.85
N LYS A 258 -16.48 4.72 14.69
CA LYS A 258 -17.07 5.87 15.42
C LYS A 258 -16.05 6.60 16.29
N VAL A 259 -15.17 5.86 16.97
CA VAL A 259 -14.11 6.46 17.80
C VAL A 259 -13.08 7.20 16.94
N LEU A 260 -12.75 6.70 15.75
CA LEU A 260 -11.89 7.40 14.80
C LEU A 260 -12.59 8.62 14.17
N GLU A 261 -13.86 8.49 13.80
CA GLU A 261 -14.68 9.60 13.27
C GLU A 261 -14.84 10.73 14.29
N SER A 262 -14.92 10.41 15.59
CA SER A 262 -14.98 11.44 16.63
C SER A 262 -13.71 12.30 16.66
N ILE A 263 -12.52 11.73 16.40
CA ILE A 263 -11.28 12.51 16.27
C ILE A 263 -11.41 13.54 15.15
N ALA A 264 -11.99 13.13 14.02
CA ALA A 264 -12.17 14.01 12.88
C ALA A 264 -13.11 15.17 13.21
N ALA A 265 -14.23 14.87 13.89
CA ALA A 265 -15.19 15.88 14.33
C ALA A 265 -14.58 16.84 15.37
N ASP A 266 -13.90 16.31 16.40
CA ASP A 266 -13.34 17.08 17.51
C ASP A 266 -12.22 18.04 17.05
N LEU A 267 -11.50 17.69 15.99
CA LEU A 267 -10.37 18.44 15.46
C LEU A 267 -10.66 19.14 14.12
N ASP A 268 -11.92 19.15 13.67
CA ASP A 268 -12.34 19.70 12.37
C ASP A 268 -11.51 19.18 11.18
N ILE A 269 -11.14 17.89 11.23
CA ILE A 269 -10.39 17.22 10.16
C ILE A 269 -11.38 16.72 9.11
N LYS A 270 -11.29 17.29 7.91
CA LYS A 270 -12.07 16.82 6.76
C LYS A 270 -11.55 15.48 6.22
N ILE A 271 -12.41 14.46 6.25
CA ILE A 271 -12.18 13.15 5.61
C ILE A 271 -12.68 13.21 4.16
N ASP A 272 -11.77 13.53 3.24
CA ASP A 272 -12.09 13.82 1.83
C ASP A 272 -11.27 13.01 0.84
N GLU A 273 -10.57 11.98 1.31
CA GLU A 273 -9.69 11.14 0.49
C GLU A 273 -8.54 11.92 -0.18
N HIS A 274 -8.25 13.15 0.29
CA HIS A 274 -7.07 13.91 -0.12
C HIS A 274 -5.95 13.70 0.88
N PHE A 275 -4.88 13.07 0.42
CA PHE A 275 -3.66 12.79 1.17
C PHE A 275 -2.53 13.75 0.78
N GLU A 276 -1.43 13.72 1.51
CA GLU A 276 -0.28 14.60 1.28
C GLU A 276 0.42 14.36 -0.07
N TRP A 277 0.41 13.13 -0.57
CA TRP A 277 0.91 12.80 -1.91
C TRP A 277 -0.01 13.27 -3.05
N ASN A 278 -1.26 13.67 -2.75
CA ASN A 278 -2.12 14.32 -3.73
C ASN A 278 -1.71 15.78 -3.97
N LYS A 279 -0.91 16.39 -3.08
CA LYS A 279 -0.47 17.78 -3.21
C LYS A 279 0.62 17.98 -4.27
N PHE A 280 1.25 16.91 -4.76
CA PHE A 280 2.37 16.99 -5.70
C PHE A 280 1.98 17.28 -7.16
N ASP A 281 0.69 17.41 -7.49
CA ASP A 281 0.29 17.81 -8.84
C ASP A 281 0.11 19.33 -9.00
N THR A 282 -0.23 20.10 -7.96
CA THR A 282 -0.57 21.54 -8.14
C THR A 282 0.64 22.41 -8.40
N HIS A 283 1.76 22.23 -7.68
CA HIS A 283 2.94 23.07 -7.89
C HIS A 283 3.63 22.75 -9.22
N LEU A 284 3.66 21.48 -9.65
CA LEU A 284 4.18 21.12 -10.97
C LEU A 284 3.25 21.59 -12.09
N LEU A 285 1.93 21.52 -11.92
CA LEU A 285 0.96 22.11 -12.86
C LEU A 285 1.07 23.65 -12.91
N GLU A 286 1.22 24.32 -11.77
CA GLU A 286 1.45 25.77 -11.72
C GLU A 286 2.78 26.15 -12.37
N THR A 287 3.86 25.44 -12.06
CA THR A 287 5.18 25.69 -12.67
C THR A 287 5.14 25.41 -14.17
N PHE A 288 4.47 24.33 -14.60
CA PHE A 288 4.26 24.00 -16.00
C PHE A 288 3.38 25.05 -16.71
N ASN A 289 2.32 25.54 -16.07
CA ASN A 289 1.45 26.58 -16.62
C ASN A 289 2.15 27.94 -16.67
N ILE A 290 3.01 28.26 -15.71
CA ILE A 290 3.87 29.45 -15.70
C ILE A 290 4.90 29.36 -16.83
N LEU A 291 5.57 28.21 -16.99
CA LEU A 291 6.52 27.99 -18.08
C LEU A 291 5.81 28.06 -19.44
N LYS A 292 4.62 27.47 -19.56
CA LYS A 292 3.79 27.49 -20.78
C LYS A 292 3.34 28.91 -21.13
N SER A 293 2.95 29.74 -20.15
CA SER A 293 2.56 31.13 -20.39
C SER A 293 3.75 32.02 -20.77
N GLN A 294 4.94 31.75 -20.21
CA GLN A 294 6.17 32.46 -20.55
C GLN A 294 6.64 32.13 -21.98
N ILE A 295 6.54 30.87 -22.42
CA ILE A 295 6.87 30.45 -23.79
C ILE A 295 5.91 31.08 -24.82
N VAL A 296 4.61 31.12 -24.53
CA VAL A 296 3.60 31.74 -25.43
C VAL A 296 3.78 33.25 -25.53
N SER A 297 4.29 33.91 -24.49
CA SER A 297 4.50 35.37 -24.48
C SER A 297 5.77 35.86 -25.20
N THR A 298 6.69 34.96 -25.56
CA THR A 298 8.03 35.32 -26.10
C THR A 298 8.24 34.93 -27.57
N SER A 299 7.25 34.32 -28.23
CA SER A 299 7.33 33.96 -29.66
C SER A 299 6.26 34.69 -30.50
N PRO A 300 6.64 35.60 -31.42
CA PRO A 300 5.68 36.33 -32.26
C PRO A 300 5.02 35.51 -33.39
N TRP A 301 5.25 34.19 -33.48
CA TRP A 301 4.95 33.41 -34.70
C TRP A 301 4.05 32.18 -34.52
N ILE A 302 3.33 32.06 -33.41
CA ILE A 302 2.35 30.96 -33.27
C ILE A 302 0.94 31.55 -33.28
N ASN A 303 0.40 31.72 -34.49
CA ASN A 303 -1.04 31.86 -34.69
C ASN A 303 -1.66 30.46 -34.74
N ASP A 304 -2.82 30.34 -34.08
CA ASP A 304 -3.52 29.11 -33.67
C ASP A 304 -4.20 28.36 -34.83
N SER A 305 -3.58 28.30 -36.01
CA SER A 305 -4.18 27.73 -37.21
C SER A 305 -3.14 27.07 -38.09
N GLN A 306 -2.78 25.82 -37.78
CA GLN A 306 -2.36 24.73 -38.68
C GLN A 306 -1.43 23.77 -37.92
N VAL A 307 -2.00 22.75 -37.29
CA VAL A 307 -1.28 21.51 -37.04
C VAL A 307 -2.19 20.37 -37.49
N ASN A 308 -1.99 19.92 -38.72
CA ASN A 308 -2.50 18.64 -39.19
C ASN A 308 -1.60 17.56 -38.58
N TYR A 309 -2.22 16.54 -37.99
CA TYR A 309 -1.52 15.33 -37.60
C TYR A 309 -1.28 14.48 -38.84
N GLU A 310 -0.03 14.45 -39.30
CA GLU A 310 0.45 13.35 -40.13
C GLU A 310 1.51 12.56 -39.35
N SER A 311 1.29 11.26 -39.37
CA SER A 311 2.09 10.19 -38.78
C SER A 311 3.30 9.89 -39.64
N GLU A 312 4.50 9.90 -39.08
CA GLU A 312 5.62 9.12 -39.60
C GLU A 312 6.39 8.47 -38.44
N ASP A 313 6.75 7.21 -38.70
CA ASP A 313 7.48 6.28 -37.86
C ASP A 313 8.97 6.67 -37.74
N ASP A 314 9.61 6.02 -36.75
CA ASP A 314 11.05 5.93 -36.50
C ASP A 314 11.80 7.21 -36.09
N GLU A 315 11.99 7.38 -34.78
CA GLU A 315 13.25 7.91 -34.24
C GLU A 315 13.43 7.53 -32.75
N GLU A 316 14.68 7.27 -32.37
CA GLU A 316 15.14 6.70 -31.11
C GLU A 316 14.57 7.40 -29.86
N GLU A 317 14.23 6.62 -28.82
CA GLU A 317 13.78 7.14 -27.51
C GLU A 317 14.88 8.02 -26.89
N GLU A 318 14.78 9.33 -27.14
CA GLU A 318 15.71 10.30 -26.61
C GLU A 318 15.59 10.37 -25.07
N THR A 319 16.70 10.08 -24.40
CA THR A 319 16.77 9.99 -22.93
C THR A 319 16.47 11.34 -22.27
N LEU A 320 15.95 11.31 -21.04
CA LEU A 320 15.65 12.53 -20.25
C LEU A 320 16.87 13.47 -20.13
N GLU A 321 18.10 12.92 -20.09
CA GLU A 321 19.33 13.70 -20.07
C GLU A 321 19.61 14.41 -21.40
N GLN A 322 19.31 13.77 -22.55
CA GLN A 322 19.44 14.39 -23.87
C GLN A 322 18.40 15.53 -24.05
N LYS A 323 17.19 15.35 -23.52
CA LYS A 323 16.16 16.41 -23.52
C LYS A 323 16.56 17.58 -22.61
N LEU A 324 17.17 17.33 -21.46
CA LEU A 324 17.67 18.37 -20.55
C LEU A 324 18.90 19.09 -21.11
N SER A 325 19.78 18.39 -21.83
CA SER A 325 20.94 18.97 -22.53
C SER A 325 20.52 19.96 -23.62
N LYS A 326 19.50 19.63 -24.41
CA LYS A 326 18.96 20.53 -25.44
C LYS A 326 18.33 21.80 -24.85
N ILE A 327 17.72 21.71 -23.67
CA ILE A 327 17.15 22.86 -22.95
C ILE A 327 18.25 23.78 -22.41
N ASN A 328 19.36 23.22 -21.90
CA ASN A 328 20.49 24.03 -21.43
C ASN A 328 21.22 24.74 -22.58
N ASN A 329 21.33 24.12 -23.75
CA ASN A 329 21.94 24.76 -24.93
C ASN A 329 21.10 25.88 -25.56
N LEU A 330 19.82 26.01 -25.19
CA LEU A 330 18.96 27.13 -25.61
C LEU A 330 19.07 28.36 -24.68
N LEU A 331 19.82 28.26 -23.57
CA LEU A 331 19.97 29.31 -22.56
C LEU A 331 21.35 30.00 -22.58
N GLU A 332 22.26 29.62 -23.48
CA GLU A 332 23.59 30.23 -23.61
C GLU A 332 23.77 30.96 -24.96
N PHE A 333 23.14 32.13 -25.13
CA PHE A 333 23.53 33.27 -25.99
C PHE A 333 22.52 34.39 -25.63
N ASP A 334 22.80 35.61 -25.18
CA ASP A 334 23.97 36.50 -25.23
C ASP A 334 23.94 37.44 -24.01
N ASN A 335 25.10 37.76 -23.44
CA ASN A 335 25.43 39.16 -23.12
C ASN A 335 26.95 39.33 -22.93
N PRO A 336 27.67 39.93 -23.89
CA PRO A 336 29.02 40.40 -23.65
C PRO A 336 28.96 41.82 -23.07
N LEU A 337 29.60 42.03 -21.92
CA LEU A 337 30.02 43.35 -21.46
C LEU A 337 31.51 43.26 -21.12
N ILE A 338 32.36 43.71 -22.03
CA ILE A 338 33.08 45.01 -21.99
C ILE A 338 33.39 45.40 -23.43
#